data_AF-X1LGF4-F1
#
_entry.id   AF-X1LGF4-F1
#
_cell.length_a   1.000
_cell.length_b   1.000
_cell.length_c   1.000
_cell.angle_alpha   90.00
_cell.angle_beta   90.00
_cell.angle_gamma   90.00
#
_symmetry.space_group_name_H-M   'P 1'
#
loop_
_entity.id
_entity.type
_entity.pdbx_description
1 polymer ?
#
loop_
_entity_poly.entity_id
_entity_poly.type
_entity_poly.pdbx_seq_one_letter_code
_entity_poly.pdbx_strand_id
1 'polypeptide(L)'
;KMIKKLAYREGIGDLLADGMAEAAKKIGRNSEYYLIQVKGQPSIEPFRIPKGWALAVSTSPVAGRHLRGATMGSNRYGPRPRPGDF
;
A
#
# COMPACT_ATOMS: atom_id res chain seq x y z
N LYS A 1 -21.18 -4.10 -8.23
CA LYS A 1 -21.82 -2.83 -8.66
C LYS A 1 -20.89 -1.61 -8.50
N MET A 2 -20.11 -1.49 -7.42
CA MET A 2 -19.27 -0.31 -7.17
C MET A 2 -18.14 -0.09 -8.20
N ILE A 3 -17.48 -1.16 -8.64
CA ILE A 3 -16.40 -1.08 -9.64
C ILE A 3 -16.86 -0.40 -10.94
N LYS A 4 -18.08 -0.72 -11.43
CA LYS A 4 -18.65 -0.08 -12.62
C LYS A 4 -18.86 1.43 -12.40
N LYS A 5 -19.49 1.81 -11.28
CA LYS A 5 -19.71 3.21 -10.94
C LYS A 5 -18.39 3.99 -10.80
N LEU A 6 -17.32 3.36 -10.28
CA LEU A 6 -16.00 3.99 -10.20
C LEU A 6 -15.38 4.15 -11.59
N ALA A 7 -15.42 3.10 -12.42
CA ALA A 7 -14.90 3.13 -13.79
C ALA A 7 -15.61 4.15 -14.69
N TYR A 8 -16.93 4.29 -14.55
CA TYR A 8 -17.76 5.21 -15.33
C TYR A 8 -18.09 6.53 -14.59
N ARG A 9 -17.48 6.77 -13.42
CA ARG A 9 -17.70 7.97 -12.60
C ARG A 9 -19.18 8.31 -12.35
N GLU A 10 -19.96 7.33 -11.89
CA GLU A 10 -21.39 7.46 -11.61
C GLU A 10 -21.69 7.64 -10.11
N GLY A 11 -22.35 8.74 -9.74
CA GLY A 11 -22.74 9.04 -8.36
C GLY A 11 -21.54 9.10 -7.43
N ILE A 12 -21.55 8.34 -6.32
CA ILE A 12 -20.38 8.24 -5.40
C ILE A 12 -19.11 7.71 -6.09
N GLY A 13 -19.25 7.03 -7.24
CA GLY A 13 -18.12 6.55 -8.02
C GLY A 13 -17.23 7.68 -8.57
N ASP A 14 -17.79 8.86 -8.88
CA ASP A 14 -17.02 10.01 -9.34
C ASP A 14 -16.05 10.53 -8.26
N LEU A 15 -16.58 10.68 -7.04
CA LEU A 15 -15.79 11.07 -5.86
C LEU A 15 -14.65 10.07 -5.57
N LEU A 16 -14.94 8.76 -5.62
CA LEU A 16 -13.97 7.72 -5.28
C LEU A 16 -12.92 7.48 -6.38
N ALA A 17 -13.23 7.84 -7.64
CA ALA A 17 -12.33 7.67 -8.77
C ALA A 17 -11.10 8.60 -8.72
N ASP A 18 -11.15 9.68 -7.94
CA ASP A 18 -10.02 10.59 -7.73
C ASP A 18 -8.95 10.02 -6.78
N GLY A 19 -9.21 8.86 -6.19
CA GLY A 19 -8.32 8.18 -5.25
C GLY A 19 -8.60 8.58 -3.80
N MET A 20 -8.16 7.71 -2.89
CA MET A 20 -8.51 7.78 -1.47
C MET A 20 -8.09 9.08 -0.77
N ALA A 21 -6.95 9.68 -1.14
CA ALA A 21 -6.46 10.91 -0.52
C ALA A 21 -7.36 12.11 -0.89
N GLU A 22 -7.65 12.29 -2.18
CA GLU A 22 -8.52 13.38 -2.64
C GLU A 22 -9.98 13.16 -2.24
N ALA A 23 -10.46 11.91 -2.27
CA ALA A 23 -11.79 11.57 -1.79
C ALA A 23 -11.95 11.91 -0.29
N ALA A 24 -10.97 11.57 0.56
CA ALA A 24 -11.05 11.85 2.00
C ALA A 24 -11.05 13.36 2.30
N LYS A 25 -10.23 14.15 1.58
CA LYS A 25 -10.24 15.62 1.68
C LYS A 25 -11.62 16.19 1.34
N LYS A 26 -12.22 15.73 0.23
CA LYS A 26 -13.54 16.17 -0.23
C LYS A 26 -14.66 15.73 0.72
N ILE A 27 -14.58 14.54 1.31
CA ILE A 27 -15.54 14.05 2.31
C ILE A 27 -15.42 14.86 3.61
N GLY A 28 -14.20 15.26 3.98
CA GLY A 28 -13.93 15.97 5.23
C GLY A 28 -14.18 15.10 6.46
N ARG A 29 -14.64 15.71 7.57
CA ARG A 29 -15.00 15.00 8.81
C ARG A 29 -13.88 14.11 9.37
N ASN A 30 -12.63 14.56 9.22
CA ASN A 30 -11.44 13.80 9.60
C ASN A 30 -11.34 12.42 8.90
N SER A 31 -11.89 12.28 7.69
CA SER A 31 -11.86 10.99 6.97
C SER A 31 -10.43 10.52 6.64
N GLU A 32 -9.46 11.45 6.60
CA GLU A 32 -8.05 11.15 6.42
C GLU A 32 -7.49 10.19 7.48
N TYR A 33 -8.06 10.20 8.70
CA TYR A 33 -7.69 9.29 9.79
C TYR A 33 -7.84 7.81 9.41
N TYR A 34 -8.81 7.48 8.56
CA TYR A 34 -9.08 6.11 8.14
C TYR A 34 -8.20 5.61 6.98
N LEU A 35 -7.36 6.48 6.42
CA LEU A 35 -6.54 6.16 5.26
C LEU A 35 -5.28 5.40 5.66
N ILE A 36 -5.17 4.14 5.25
CA ILE A 36 -3.93 3.37 5.33
C ILE A 36 -3.10 3.64 4.06
N GLN A 37 -2.13 4.55 4.15
CA GLN A 37 -1.35 5.00 3.00
C GLN A 37 0.11 5.33 3.31
N VAL A 38 0.91 5.32 2.24
CA VAL A 38 2.25 5.89 2.22
C VAL A 38 2.34 6.82 1.02
N LYS A 39 2.64 8.11 1.23
CA LYS A 39 2.81 9.12 0.16
C LYS A 39 1.60 9.25 -0.79
N GLY A 40 0.38 9.17 -0.24
CA GLY A 40 -0.86 9.38 -0.98
C GLY A 40 -1.36 8.16 -1.76
N GLN A 41 -0.74 6.98 -1.60
CA GLN A 41 -1.18 5.73 -2.23
C GLN A 41 -1.54 4.68 -1.19
N PRO A 42 -2.54 3.82 -1.46
CA PRO A 42 -2.96 2.77 -0.54
C PRO A 42 -1.81 1.82 -0.23
N SER A 43 -1.74 1.36 1.02
CA SER A 43 -0.75 0.38 1.45
C SER A 43 -1.39 -0.69 2.31
N ILE A 44 -0.99 -1.95 2.10
CA ILE A 44 -1.36 -3.12 2.92
C ILE A 44 -0.13 -3.70 3.63
N GLU A 45 0.97 -2.95 3.64
CA GLU A 45 2.26 -3.49 4.02
C GLU A 45 2.36 -3.72 5.54
N PRO A 46 3.02 -4.79 5.99
CA PRO A 46 3.19 -5.07 7.41
C PRO A 46 4.24 -4.13 8.03
N PHE A 47 3.81 -3.00 8.58
CA PHE A 47 4.74 -2.04 9.22
C PHE A 47 5.10 -2.40 10.67
N ARG A 48 4.23 -3.14 11.38
CA ARG A 48 4.39 -3.35 12.83
C ARG A 48 5.52 -4.32 13.16
N ILE A 49 5.60 -5.45 12.45
CA ILE A 49 6.47 -6.57 12.80
C ILE A 49 7.82 -6.49 12.06
N PRO A 50 7.90 -6.62 10.71
CA PRO A 50 9.18 -6.64 10.01
C PRO A 50 9.77 -5.22 9.86
N LYS A 51 10.62 -4.81 10.80
CA LYS A 51 11.18 -3.44 10.82
C LYS A 51 11.97 -3.07 9.56
N GLY A 52 12.79 -3.99 9.03
CA GLY A 52 13.52 -3.76 7.77
C GLY A 52 12.59 -3.54 6.57
N TRP A 53 11.48 -4.29 6.50
CA TRP A 53 10.45 -4.10 5.48
C TRP A 53 9.74 -2.76 5.65
N ALA A 54 9.34 -2.43 6.87
CA ALA A 54 8.68 -1.18 7.19
C ALA A 54 9.54 0.03 6.78
N LEU A 55 10.85 -0.01 7.07
CA LEU A 55 11.79 1.03 6.67
C LEU A 55 11.85 1.16 5.15
N ALA A 56 12.11 0.06 4.44
CA ALA A 56 12.25 0.07 2.99
C ALA A 56 10.99 0.57 2.26
N VAL A 57 9.82 0.08 2.67
CA VAL A 57 8.52 0.51 2.11
C VAL A 57 8.28 2.00 2.38
N SER A 58 8.62 2.49 3.58
CA SER A 58 8.44 3.91 3.95
C SER A 58 9.38 4.84 3.15
N THR A 59 10.61 4.41 2.89
CA THR A 59 11.61 5.21 2.16
C THR A 59 11.52 5.09 0.65
N SER A 60 10.72 4.16 0.10
CA SER A 60 10.55 3.99 -1.34
C SER A 60 10.16 5.30 -2.04
N PRO A 61 10.81 5.68 -3.16
CA PRO A 61 10.58 6.96 -3.82
C PRO A 61 9.20 7.05 -4.50
N VAL A 62 8.49 5.93 -4.66
CA VAL A 62 7.23 5.82 -5.43
C VAL A 62 6.10 5.22 -4.57
N ALA A 63 5.94 5.75 -3.35
CA ALA A 63 5.01 5.27 -2.33
C ALA A 63 5.37 3.89 -1.73
N GLY A 64 4.47 3.31 -0.92
CA GLY A 64 4.68 2.08 -0.17
C GLY A 64 4.69 0.80 -1.02
N ARG A 65 5.67 0.67 -1.92
CA ARG A 65 5.83 -0.44 -2.86
C ARG A 65 6.78 -1.49 -2.28
N HIS A 66 6.33 -2.72 -2.11
CA HIS A 66 7.18 -3.81 -1.63
C HIS A 66 8.28 -4.23 -2.61
N LEU A 67 8.11 -4.04 -3.92
CA LEU A 67 9.13 -4.46 -4.90
C LEU A 67 10.42 -3.63 -4.87
N ARG A 68 10.49 -2.55 -4.07
CA ARG A 68 11.69 -1.72 -3.91
C ARG A 68 12.17 -1.77 -2.46
N GLY A 69 13.14 -2.64 -2.19
CA GLY A 69 13.77 -2.78 -0.87
C GLY A 69 13.11 -3.80 0.06
N ALA A 70 12.23 -4.67 -0.43
CA ALA A 70 11.68 -5.80 0.32
C ALA A 70 12.77 -6.71 0.91
N THR A 71 13.12 -6.49 2.18
CA THR A 71 14.10 -7.31 2.91
C THR A 71 13.62 -8.73 3.14
N MET A 72 12.31 -9.00 3.01
CA MET A 72 11.74 -10.33 3.18
C MET A 72 11.71 -11.16 1.89
N GLY A 73 11.93 -10.54 0.71
CA GLY A 73 11.79 -11.25 -0.57
C GLY A 73 12.72 -12.46 -0.67
N SER A 74 14.02 -12.24 -0.47
CA SER A 74 15.03 -13.30 -0.55
C SER A 74 14.90 -14.35 0.56
N ASN A 75 14.62 -13.94 1.80
CA ASN A 75 14.58 -14.88 2.93
C ASN A 75 13.30 -15.73 2.97
N ARG A 76 12.19 -15.23 2.39
CA ARG A 76 10.87 -15.88 2.44
C ARG A 76 10.48 -16.57 1.13
N TYR A 77 10.89 -16.01 -0.01
CA TYR A 77 10.56 -16.47 -1.36
C TYR A 77 11.78 -16.73 -2.24
N GLY A 78 12.99 -16.39 -1.78
CA GLY A 78 14.22 -16.74 -2.48
C GLY A 78 14.57 -18.21 -2.33
N PRO A 79 15.56 -18.69 -3.08
CA PRO A 79 16.05 -20.07 -2.94
C PRO A 79 16.46 -20.28 -1.48
N ARG A 80 15.86 -21.28 -0.83
CA ARG A 80 16.35 -21.66 0.50
C ARG A 80 17.76 -22.23 0.32
N PRO A 81 18.73 -21.86 1.17
CA PRO A 81 19.99 -22.60 1.20
C PRO A 81 19.66 -24.08 1.38
N ARG A 82 20.31 -24.95 0.58
CA ARG A 82 20.14 -26.39 0.75
C ARG A 82 20.50 -26.74 2.19
N PRO A 83 19.70 -27.57 2.90
CA PRO A 83 20.14 -28.13 4.17
C PRO A 83 21.44 -28.89 3.89
N GLY A 84 22.54 -28.42 4.47
CA GLY A 84 23.86 -29.01 4.32
C GLY A 84 24.75 -28.49 5.42
N ASP A 85 25.38 -29.41 6.14
CA ASP A 85 26.32 -29.14 7.24
C ASP A 85 27.71 -28.78 6.68
N PHE A 86 27.80 -27.69 5.91
CA PHE A 86 29.08 -27.11 5.47
C PHE A 86 29.18 -25.66 5.95
#